data_AF-A0A534KGA1-F1
#
_entry.id   AF-A0A534KGA1-F1
#
_cell.length_a   1.000
_cell.length_b   1.000
_cell.length_c   1.000
_cell.angle_alpha   90.00
_cell.angle_beta   90.00
_cell.angle_gamma   90.00
#
_symmetry.space_group_name_H-M   'P 1'
#
loop_
_entity.id
_entity.type
_entity.pdbx_description
1 polymer ?
#
loop_
_entity_poly.entity_id
_entity_poly.type
_entity_poly.pdbx_seq_one_letter_code
_entity_poly.pdbx_strand_id
1 'polypeptide(L)'
;MRGLRGRLRILAGIAILVAIVVAVVLPQAAWNAAHLPLLALFSTTRMVLAYLLSLVFAITYGATAATNKKAAVIMLPVLDVLQSVPILGFFPAALVFFVATFQGSPVGIELAVVFLIFTSMAWNMAFGVYEALTTIPVD
;
A
#
# COMPACT_ATOMS: atom_id res chain seq x y z
N MET A 1 29.50 27.62 -1.03
CA MET A 1 29.34 26.36 -0.24
C MET A 1 29.34 26.54 1.29
N ARG A 2 29.98 27.57 1.88
CA ARG A 2 30.02 27.77 3.36
C ARG A 2 28.66 28.17 4.00
N GLY A 3 27.81 28.91 3.30
CA GLY A 3 26.50 29.34 3.82
C GLY A 3 25.47 28.20 4.02
N LEU A 4 25.54 27.15 3.20
CA LEU A 4 24.62 26.00 3.30
C LEU A 4 24.87 25.17 4.56
N ARG A 5 26.14 24.97 4.92
CA ARG A 5 26.53 24.25 6.14
C ARG A 5 26.09 25.00 7.41
N GLY A 6 26.11 26.33 7.40
CA GLY A 6 25.62 27.15 8.52
C GLY A 6 24.11 27.00 8.72
N ARG A 7 23.33 27.07 7.63
CA ARG A 7 21.87 26.87 7.66
C ARG A 7 21.48 25.47 8.15
N LEU A 8 22.18 24.43 7.68
CA LEU A 8 21.95 23.05 8.11
C LEU A 8 22.20 22.85 9.61
N ARG A 9 23.24 23.49 10.18
CA ARG A 9 23.52 23.40 11.62
C ARG A 9 22.45 24.10 12.46
N ILE A 10 21.95 25.24 12.02
CA ILE A 10 20.85 25.95 12.69
C ILE A 10 19.57 25.11 12.65
N LEU A 11 19.23 24.54 11.49
CA LEU A 11 18.06 23.65 11.35
C LEU A 11 18.18 22.40 12.23
N ALA A 12 19.35 21.76 12.26
CA ALA A 12 19.60 20.62 13.15
C ALA A 12 19.47 21.03 14.63
N GLY A 13 19.99 22.19 15.01
CA GLY A 13 19.85 22.72 16.37
C GLY A 13 18.40 22.97 16.77
N ILE A 14 17.60 23.56 15.86
CA ILE A 14 16.16 23.78 16.07
C ILE A 14 15.44 22.43 16.21
N ALA A 15 15.73 21.45 15.35
CA ALA A 15 15.11 20.13 15.41
C ALA A 15 15.43 19.41 16.74
N ILE A 16 16.67 19.50 17.21
CA ILE A 16 17.09 18.93 18.51
C ILE A 16 16.37 19.64 19.66
N LEU A 17 16.30 20.97 19.66
CA LEU A 17 15.60 21.74 20.70
C LEU A 17 14.12 21.37 20.75
N VAL A 18 13.46 21.27 19.58
CA VAL A 18 12.07 20.83 19.48
C VAL A 18 11.90 19.40 20.01
N ALA A 19 12.79 18.48 19.66
CA ALA A 19 12.74 17.11 20.16
C ALA A 19 12.87 17.05 21.70
N ILE A 20 13.75 17.87 22.28
CA ILE A 20 13.91 17.97 23.75
C ILE A 20 12.66 18.56 24.39
N VAL A 21 12.11 19.64 23.85
CA VAL A 21 10.87 20.26 24.36
C VAL A 21 9.72 19.26 24.31
N VAL A 22 9.57 18.54 23.20
CA VAL A 22 8.55 17.48 23.06
C VAL A 22 8.79 16.36 24.06
N ALA A 23 10.02 15.92 24.28
CA ALA A 23 10.34 14.87 25.25
C ALA A 23 10.01 15.27 26.70
N VAL A 24 10.18 16.56 27.05
CA VAL A 24 9.88 17.08 28.39
C VAL A 24 8.38 17.34 28.57
N VAL A 25 7.72 17.93 27.58
CA VAL A 25 6.30 18.31 27.66
C VAL A 25 5.36 17.12 27.41
N LEU A 26 5.76 16.20 26.53
CA LEU A 26 4.98 15.02 26.12
C LEU A 26 5.80 13.73 26.31
N PRO A 27 6.18 13.38 27.56
CA PRO A 27 7.05 12.24 27.83
C PRO A 27 6.47 10.92 27.29
N GLN A 28 5.16 10.71 27.41
CA GLN A 28 4.51 9.51 26.88
C GLN A 28 4.62 9.41 25.35
N ALA A 29 4.52 10.53 24.63
CA ALA A 29 4.67 10.54 23.17
C ALA A 29 6.11 10.24 22.75
N ALA A 30 7.09 10.75 23.49
CA ALA A 30 8.50 10.45 23.25
C ALA A 30 8.84 8.96 23.50
N TRP A 31 8.29 8.35 24.55
CA TRP A 31 8.40 6.91 24.76
C TRP A 31 7.73 6.10 23.63
N ASN A 32 6.53 6.50 23.22
CA ASN A 32 5.83 5.86 22.10
C ASN A 32 6.61 5.98 20.78
N ALA A 33 7.36 7.09 20.59
CA ALA A 33 8.18 7.30 19.40
C ALA A 33 9.28 6.23 19.24
N ALA A 34 9.75 5.64 20.35
CA ALA A 34 10.72 4.54 20.30
C ALA A 34 10.16 3.26 19.65
N HIS A 35 8.84 3.08 19.63
CA HIS A 35 8.17 1.96 18.96
C HIS A 35 7.94 2.21 17.46
N LEU A 36 8.10 3.44 16.96
CA LEU A 36 7.85 3.79 15.55
C LEU A 36 8.65 2.94 14.56
N PRO A 37 9.95 2.63 14.75
CA PRO A 37 10.68 1.78 13.82
C PRO A 37 10.11 0.36 13.72
N LEU A 38 9.68 -0.22 14.84
CA LEU A 38 9.08 -1.55 14.88
C LEU A 38 7.70 -1.55 14.21
N LEU A 39 6.87 -0.54 14.48
CA LEU A 39 5.57 -0.37 13.83
C LEU A 39 5.72 -0.13 12.32
N ALA A 40 6.72 0.65 11.91
CA ALA A 40 7.06 0.86 10.52
C ALA A 40 7.48 -0.45 9.84
N LEU A 41 8.27 -1.29 10.52
CA LEU A 41 8.64 -2.61 10.03
C LEU A 41 7.41 -3.50 9.81
N PHE A 42 6.48 -3.55 10.77
CA PHE A 42 5.24 -4.31 10.61
C PHE A 42 4.38 -3.79 9.45
N SER A 43 4.20 -2.47 9.34
CA SER A 43 3.46 -1.88 8.22
C SER A 43 4.12 -2.16 6.87
N THR A 44 5.44 -1.98 6.80
CA THR A 44 6.23 -2.24 5.58
C THR A 44 6.13 -3.71 5.18
N THR A 45 6.27 -4.64 6.12
CA THR A 45 6.13 -6.08 5.86
C THR A 45 4.76 -6.39 5.27
N ARG A 46 3.68 -5.85 5.85
CA ARG A 46 2.32 -6.05 5.35
C ARG A 46 2.13 -5.49 3.93
N MET A 47 2.68 -4.31 3.66
CA MET A 47 2.66 -3.70 2.32
C MET A 47 3.45 -4.53 1.31
N VAL A 48 4.62 -5.05 1.67
CA VAL A 48 5.43 -5.92 0.80
C VAL A 48 4.70 -7.22 0.49
N LEU A 49 4.09 -7.86 1.48
CA LEU A 49 3.31 -9.09 1.26
C LEU A 49 2.11 -8.84 0.34
N ALA A 50 1.36 -7.76 0.58
CA ALA A 50 0.26 -7.36 -0.29
C ALA A 50 0.73 -7.00 -1.70
N TYR A 51 1.87 -6.33 -1.84
CA TYR A 51 2.48 -6.00 -3.13
C TYR A 51 2.87 -7.26 -3.91
N LEU A 52 3.51 -8.25 -3.27
CA LEU A 52 3.84 -9.51 -3.93
C LEU A 52 2.58 -10.24 -4.42
N LEU A 53 1.53 -10.23 -3.61
CA LEU A 53 0.22 -10.78 -4.01
C LEU A 53 -0.37 -10.01 -5.19
N SER A 54 -0.35 -8.67 -5.16
CA SER A 54 -0.79 -7.82 -6.26
C SER A 54 0.02 -8.05 -7.52
N LEU A 55 1.33 -8.28 -7.41
CA LEU A 55 2.21 -8.56 -8.54
C LEU A 55 1.90 -9.90 -9.19
N VAL A 56 1.73 -10.96 -8.40
CA VAL A 56 1.31 -12.27 -8.92
C VAL A 56 -0.05 -12.16 -9.62
N PHE A 57 -1.00 -11.46 -9.00
CA PHE A 57 -2.30 -11.20 -9.61
C PHE A 57 -2.15 -10.41 -10.92
N ALA A 58 -1.39 -9.32 -10.93
CA ALA A 58 -1.24 -8.46 -12.10
C ALA A 58 -0.61 -9.20 -13.27
N ILE A 59 0.45 -9.98 -13.02
CA ILE A 59 1.11 -10.78 -14.04
C ILE A 59 0.14 -11.81 -14.61
N THR A 60 -0.54 -12.59 -13.75
CA THR A 60 -1.43 -13.66 -14.21
C THR A 60 -2.69 -13.12 -14.91
N TYR A 61 -3.34 -12.12 -14.31
CA TYR A 61 -4.55 -11.49 -14.83
C TYR A 61 -4.28 -10.70 -16.11
N GLY A 62 -3.27 -9.82 -16.09
CA GLY A 62 -2.89 -8.99 -17.23
C GLY A 62 -2.39 -9.82 -18.41
N ALA A 63 -1.55 -10.84 -18.17
CA ALA A 63 -1.10 -11.74 -19.22
C ALA A 63 -2.25 -12.54 -19.84
N THR A 64 -3.16 -13.07 -19.02
CA THR A 64 -4.32 -13.81 -19.53
C THR A 64 -5.22 -12.91 -20.39
N ALA A 65 -5.46 -11.67 -19.96
CA ALA A 65 -6.21 -10.71 -20.75
C ALA A 65 -5.47 -10.34 -22.06
N ALA A 66 -4.15 -10.22 -22.05
CA ALA A 66 -3.36 -9.87 -23.22
C ALA A 66 -3.34 -11.00 -24.27
N THR A 67 -3.22 -12.26 -23.83
CA THR A 67 -3.11 -13.41 -24.75
C THR A 67 -4.45 -13.97 -25.20
N ASN A 68 -5.56 -13.69 -24.50
CA ASN A 68 -6.88 -14.22 -24.82
C ASN A 68 -7.91 -13.12 -25.04
N LYS A 69 -8.23 -12.84 -26.32
CA LYS A 69 -9.20 -11.82 -26.73
C LYS A 69 -10.60 -12.03 -26.10
N LYS A 70 -11.05 -13.28 -25.91
CA LYS A 70 -12.35 -13.54 -25.30
C LYS A 70 -12.36 -13.22 -23.80
N ALA A 71 -11.25 -13.51 -23.12
CA ALA A 71 -11.10 -13.20 -21.71
C ALA A 71 -11.01 -11.68 -21.50
N ALA A 72 -10.26 -10.97 -22.34
CA ALA A 72 -10.12 -9.51 -22.30
C ALA A 72 -11.45 -8.75 -22.28
N VAL A 73 -12.43 -9.21 -23.08
CA VAL A 73 -13.77 -8.60 -23.18
C VAL A 73 -14.51 -8.56 -21.84
N ILE A 74 -14.24 -9.51 -20.93
CA ILE A 74 -14.87 -9.56 -19.60
C ILE A 74 -13.91 -9.00 -18.53
N MET A 75 -12.64 -9.37 -18.60
CA MET A 75 -11.64 -9.04 -17.59
C MET A 75 -11.37 -7.54 -17.51
N LEU A 76 -11.21 -6.86 -18.65
CA LEU A 76 -10.86 -5.43 -18.64
C LEU A 76 -12.00 -4.57 -18.08
N PRO A 77 -13.29 -4.75 -18.46
CA PRO A 77 -14.38 -3.99 -17.85
C PRO A 77 -14.56 -4.28 -16.36
N VAL A 78 -14.36 -5.53 -15.92
CA VAL A 78 -14.39 -5.86 -14.48
C VAL A 78 -13.30 -5.08 -13.75
N LEU A 79 -12.08 -5.07 -14.30
CA LEU A 79 -10.97 -4.36 -13.70
C LEU A 79 -11.19 -2.84 -13.71
N ASP A 80 -11.82 -2.30 -14.76
CA ASP A 80 -12.16 -0.88 -14.90
C ASP A 80 -13.23 -0.43 -13.87
N VAL A 81 -14.26 -1.25 -13.67
CA VAL A 81 -15.26 -0.99 -12.62
C VAL A 81 -14.61 -1.06 -11.24
N LEU A 82 -13.81 -2.09 -10.96
CA LEU A 82 -13.18 -2.27 -9.65
C LEU A 82 -12.17 -1.15 -9.34
N GLN A 83 -11.43 -0.64 -10.32
CA GLN A 83 -10.49 0.47 -10.10
C GLN A 83 -11.18 1.82 -9.90
N SER A 84 -12.40 1.98 -10.41
CA SER A 84 -13.16 3.23 -10.22
C SER A 84 -13.64 3.43 -8.78
N VAL A 85 -13.72 2.35 -8.00
CA VAL A 85 -14.16 2.38 -6.61
C VAL A 85 -12.98 2.81 -5.72
N PRO A 86 -13.10 3.88 -4.93
CA PRO A 86 -12.05 4.28 -4.00
C PRO A 86 -11.86 3.19 -2.93
N ILE A 87 -10.65 3.08 -2.37
CA ILE A 87 -10.35 2.08 -1.33
C ILE A 87 -11.34 2.10 -0.15
N LEU A 88 -11.83 3.30 0.21
CA LEU A 88 -12.83 3.48 1.27
C LEU A 88 -14.17 2.79 0.95
N GLY A 89 -14.52 2.65 -0.33
CA GLY A 89 -15.70 1.92 -0.78
C GLY A 89 -15.61 0.40 -0.53
N PHE A 90 -14.40 -0.16 -0.49
CA PHE A 90 -14.17 -1.56 -0.17
C PHE A 90 -14.12 -1.83 1.34
N PHE A 91 -14.01 -0.79 2.18
CA PHE A 91 -13.84 -0.92 3.62
C PHE A 91 -14.98 -1.70 4.31
N PRO A 92 -16.28 -1.42 4.04
CA PRO A 92 -17.37 -2.17 4.65
C PRO A 92 -17.34 -3.66 4.30
N ALA A 93 -17.05 -4.00 3.03
CA ALA A 93 -16.92 -5.38 2.58
C ALA A 93 -15.76 -6.09 3.28
N ALA A 94 -14.62 -5.42 3.46
CA ALA A 94 -13.47 -5.98 4.16
C ALA A 94 -13.79 -6.27 5.65
N LEU A 95 -14.49 -5.35 6.32
CA LEU A 95 -14.91 -5.56 7.70
C LEU A 95 -15.88 -6.73 7.86
N VAL A 96 -16.92 -6.79 7.02
CA VAL A 96 -17.91 -7.87 7.09
C VAL A 96 -17.28 -9.21 6.75
N PHE A 97 -16.49 -9.29 5.68
CA PHE A 97 -15.96 -10.56 5.20
C PHE A 97 -14.79 -11.08 6.05
N PHE A 98 -13.85 -10.22 6.46
CA PHE A 98 -12.67 -10.67 7.21
C PHE A 98 -12.79 -10.42 8.71
N VAL A 99 -13.25 -9.26 9.15
CA VAL A 99 -13.27 -8.97 10.59
C VAL A 99 -14.43 -9.70 11.29
N ALA A 100 -15.64 -9.67 10.73
CA ALA A 100 -16.79 -10.33 11.36
C ALA A 100 -16.67 -11.86 11.31
N THR A 101 -16.23 -12.44 10.19
CA THR A 101 -15.99 -13.89 10.05
C THR A 101 -14.99 -14.42 11.09
N PHE A 102 -13.95 -13.63 11.37
CA PHE A 102 -12.93 -13.98 12.36
C PHE A 102 -13.21 -13.37 13.75
N GLN A 103 -14.44 -12.95 14.01
CA GLN A 103 -14.93 -12.44 15.31
C GLN A 103 -14.06 -11.33 15.92
N GLY A 104 -13.51 -10.46 15.07
CA GLY A 104 -12.64 -9.36 15.51
C GLY A 104 -11.23 -9.79 15.93
N SER A 105 -10.83 -11.03 15.68
CA SER A 105 -9.47 -11.49 16.00
C SER A 105 -8.41 -10.74 15.19
N PRO A 106 -7.16 -10.65 15.69
CA PRO A 106 -6.07 -9.97 14.99
C PRO A 106 -5.84 -10.48 13.57
N VAL A 107 -6.05 -11.79 13.33
CA VAL A 107 -5.91 -12.40 12.00
C VAL A 107 -6.91 -11.82 11.01
N GLY A 108 -8.18 -11.67 11.41
CA GLY A 108 -9.22 -11.08 10.55
C GLY A 108 -8.91 -9.63 10.19
N ILE A 109 -8.36 -8.87 11.14
CA ILE A 109 -7.95 -7.48 10.92
C ILE A 109 -6.77 -7.42 9.94
N GLU A 110 -5.75 -8.25 10.13
CA GLU A 110 -4.58 -8.30 9.25
C GLU A 110 -4.98 -8.71 7.81
N LEU A 111 -5.87 -9.69 7.64
CA LEU A 111 -6.40 -10.08 6.34
C LEU A 111 -7.21 -8.95 5.68
N ALA A 112 -8.05 -8.25 6.45
CA ALA A 112 -8.79 -7.10 5.94
C ALA A 112 -7.84 -6.01 5.44
N VAL A 113 -6.77 -5.71 6.19
CA VAL A 113 -5.78 -4.71 5.79
C VAL A 113 -5.03 -5.16 4.53
N VAL A 114 -4.58 -6.41 4.45
CA VAL A 114 -3.91 -6.94 3.25
C VAL A 114 -4.84 -6.87 2.03
N PHE A 115 -6.11 -7.23 2.18
CA PHE A 115 -7.11 -7.12 1.12
C PHE A 115 -7.27 -5.67 0.63
N LEU A 116 -7.42 -4.71 1.54
CA LEU A 116 -7.57 -3.29 1.19
C LEU A 116 -6.32 -2.72 0.49
N ILE A 117 -5.13 -3.10 0.97
CA ILE A 117 -3.86 -2.71 0.35
C ILE A 117 -3.75 -3.33 -1.06
N PHE A 118 -4.10 -4.61 -1.18
CA PHE A 118 -4.10 -5.32 -2.46
C PHE A 118 -5.03 -4.65 -3.48
N THR A 119 -6.29 -4.35 -3.12
CA THR A 119 -7.24 -3.71 -4.03
C THR A 119 -6.78 -2.31 -4.43
N SER A 120 -6.05 -1.60 -3.57
CA SER A 120 -5.49 -0.30 -3.91
C SER A 120 -4.37 -0.34 -4.97
N MET A 121 -3.68 -1.46 -5.14
CA MET A 121 -2.50 -1.57 -6.02
C MET A 121 -2.73 -2.47 -7.24
N ALA A 122 -3.52 -3.54 -7.08
CA ALA A 122 -3.65 -4.63 -8.04
C ALA A 122 -4.17 -4.17 -9.41
N TRP A 123 -5.16 -3.27 -9.44
CA TRP A 123 -5.85 -2.89 -10.68
C TRP A 123 -4.92 -2.17 -11.67
N ASN A 124 -4.31 -1.06 -11.25
CA ASN A 124 -3.40 -0.31 -12.12
C ASN A 124 -2.21 -1.16 -12.57
N MET A 125 -1.71 -2.06 -11.72
CA MET A 125 -0.62 -2.95 -12.06
C MET A 125 -1.04 -3.99 -13.11
N ALA A 126 -2.25 -4.56 -13.02
CA ALA A 126 -2.76 -5.50 -13.99
C ALA A 126 -2.98 -4.85 -15.36
N PHE A 127 -3.49 -3.61 -15.42
CA PHE A 127 -3.52 -2.83 -16.65
C PHE A 127 -2.11 -2.58 -17.20
N GLY A 128 -1.16 -2.20 -16.33
CA GLY A 128 0.24 -2.01 -16.73
C GLY A 128 0.84 -3.25 -17.38
N VAL A 129 0.57 -4.45 -16.85
CA VAL A 129 1.00 -5.72 -17.46
C VAL A 129 0.29 -5.97 -18.79
N TYR A 130 -1.03 -5.78 -18.85
CA TYR A 130 -1.81 -5.96 -20.07
C TYR A 130 -1.26 -5.11 -21.22
N GLU A 131 -1.10 -3.80 -20.99
CA GLU A 131 -0.58 -2.85 -21.99
C GLU A 131 0.88 -3.15 -22.38
N ALA A 132 1.71 -3.57 -21.43
CA ALA A 132 3.09 -3.93 -21.71
C ALA A 132 3.19 -5.16 -22.65
N LEU A 133 2.25 -6.10 -22.56
CA LEU A 133 2.25 -7.30 -23.39
C LEU A 133 1.59 -7.08 -24.76
N THR A 134 0.54 -6.26 -24.84
CA THR A 134 -0.14 -5.96 -26.11
C THR A 134 0.66 -5.04 -27.03
N THR A 135 1.63 -4.30 -26.48
CA THR A 135 2.53 -3.42 -27.24
C THR A 135 3.71 -4.15 -27.90
N ILE A 136 3.90 -5.44 -27.59
CA ILE A 136 4.94 -6.25 -28.23
C ILE A 136 4.60 -6.45 -29.72
N PRO A 137 5.49 -6.06 -30.65
CA PRO A 137 5.30 -6.30 -32.08
C PRO A 137 5.15 -7.79 -32.42
N VAL A 138 4.39 -8.08 -33.48
CA VAL A 138 4.04 -9.44 -33.94
C VAL A 138 4.84 -9.86 -35.17
N ASP A 139 5.95 -9.17 -35.43
CA ASP A 139 6.80 -9.26 -36.62
C ASP A 139 7.67 -10.52 -36.68
#